data_AF-A0A2N2FA42-F1
#
_entry.id   AF-A0A2N2FA42-F1
#
_cell.length_a   1.000
_cell.length_b   1.000
_cell.length_c   1.000
_cell.angle_alpha   90.00
_cell.angle_beta   90.00
_cell.angle_gamma   90.00
#
_symmetry.space_group_name_H-M   'P 1'
#
loop_
_entity.id
_entity.type
_entity.pdbx_description
1 polymer ?
#
loop_
_entity_poly.entity_id
_entity_poly.type
_entity_poly.pdbx_seq_one_letter_code
_entity_poly.pdbx_strand_id
1 'polypeptide(L)'
;IGPFIAHPDTPLNGLDNDDLELTLRVLALARLLTRNTNIPATTALSTLHLQGRIMALQAGANVVMPDFTPEIYKSRYDIYPGRADVGSIADIMTKLQIDFSFIGRTILYSVGNR
;
A
#
# COMPACT_ATOMS: atom_id res chain seq x y z
N ILE A 1 1.07 -3.69 7.82
CA ILE A 1 1.82 -4.88 7.37
C ILE A 1 2.31 -4.56 5.98
N GLY A 2 3.61 -4.58 5.77
CA GLY A 2 4.24 -4.29 4.50
C GLY A 2 5.60 -4.99 4.44
N PRO A 3 6.11 -5.26 3.23
CA PRO A 3 7.38 -5.93 3.05
C PRO A 3 8.53 -5.00 3.45
N PHE A 4 9.64 -5.58 3.93
CA PHE A 4 10.93 -4.93 3.91
C PHE A 4 11.37 -4.67 2.47
N ILE A 5 11.88 -3.47 2.22
CA ILE A 5 12.46 -3.05 0.94
C ILE A 5 13.81 -2.42 1.27
N ALA A 6 14.90 -3.03 0.78
CA ALA A 6 16.24 -2.58 1.07
C ALA A 6 16.50 -1.21 0.43
N HIS A 7 16.97 -0.28 1.24
CA HIS A 7 17.33 1.06 0.80
C HIS A 7 18.84 1.16 0.58
N PRO A 8 19.32 1.65 -0.57
CA PRO A 8 20.75 1.69 -0.90
C PRO A 8 21.59 2.51 0.08
N ASP A 9 21.03 3.59 0.61
CA ASP A 9 21.71 4.48 1.57
C ASP A 9 21.53 4.08 3.05
N THR A 10 21.22 2.81 3.34
CA THR A 10 21.10 2.30 4.72
C THR A 10 22.07 1.15 4.98
N PRO A 11 22.41 0.84 6.26
CA PRO A 11 23.26 -0.31 6.59
C PRO A 11 22.70 -1.68 6.15
N LEU A 12 21.41 -1.75 5.82
CA LEU A 12 20.74 -2.94 5.31
C LEU A 12 20.71 -3.00 3.78
N ASN A 13 21.49 -2.14 3.11
CA ASN A 13 21.70 -2.22 1.68
C ASN A 13 22.19 -3.61 1.25
N GLY A 14 21.73 -4.07 0.10
CA GLY A 14 22.11 -5.36 -0.49
C GLY A 14 21.42 -6.57 0.12
N LEU A 15 20.58 -6.40 1.15
CA LEU A 15 19.67 -7.45 1.59
C LEU A 15 18.53 -7.63 0.59
N ASP A 16 18.02 -8.86 0.49
CA ASP A 16 16.86 -9.15 -0.34
C ASP A 16 15.61 -8.46 0.21
N ASN A 17 14.75 -7.99 -0.70
CA ASN A 17 13.43 -7.52 -0.33
C ASN A 17 12.57 -8.69 0.16
N ASP A 18 11.62 -8.41 1.04
CA ASP A 18 10.66 -9.43 1.48
C ASP A 18 9.79 -9.91 0.30
N ASP A 19 9.40 -11.18 0.38
CA ASP A 19 8.48 -11.77 -0.58
C ASP A 19 7.05 -11.19 -0.46
N LEU A 20 6.45 -10.92 -1.61
CA LEU A 20 5.08 -10.42 -1.72
C LEU A 20 4.08 -11.43 -1.15
N GLU A 21 4.23 -12.71 -1.51
CA GLU A 21 3.26 -13.74 -1.13
C GLU A 21 3.26 -13.95 0.38
N LEU A 22 4.44 -14.04 0.99
CA LEU A 22 4.60 -14.13 2.44
C LEU A 22 3.94 -12.95 3.15
N THR A 23 4.17 -11.72 2.66
CA THR A 23 3.55 -10.52 3.24
C THR A 23 2.02 -10.56 3.17
N LEU A 24 1.47 -11.00 2.03
CA LEU A 24 0.02 -11.16 1.85
C LEU A 24 -0.57 -12.26 2.75
N ARG A 25 0.15 -13.37 2.98
CA ARG A 25 -0.26 -14.42 3.93
C ARG A 25 -0.34 -13.87 5.35
N VAL A 26 0.65 -13.09 5.80
CA VAL A 26 0.62 -12.44 7.12
C VAL A 26 -0.56 -11.47 7.24
N LEU A 27 -0.85 -10.71 6.17
CA LEU A 27 -1.99 -9.83 6.12
C LEU A 27 -3.32 -10.58 6.24
N ALA A 28 -3.48 -11.69 5.52
CA ALA A 28 -4.66 -12.55 5.61
C ALA A 28 -4.84 -13.14 7.01
N LEU A 29 -3.77 -13.61 7.64
CA LEU A 29 -3.80 -14.09 9.03
C LEU A 29 -4.21 -12.98 9.99
N ALA A 30 -3.68 -11.77 9.86
CA ALA A 30 -4.06 -10.63 10.69
C ALA A 30 -5.54 -10.28 10.55
N ARG A 31 -6.11 -10.38 9.34
CA ARG A 31 -7.56 -10.22 9.12
C ARG A 31 -8.35 -11.29 9.87
N LEU A 32 -7.99 -12.56 9.74
CA LEU A 32 -8.69 -13.67 10.40
C LEU A 32 -8.65 -13.54 11.94
N LEU A 33 -7.50 -13.17 12.49
CA LEU A 33 -7.31 -13.05 13.94
C LEU A 33 -8.03 -11.83 14.53
N THR A 34 -7.99 -10.69 13.84
CA THR A 34 -8.45 -9.42 14.42
C THR A 34 -9.84 -9.00 13.95
N ARG A 35 -10.41 -9.72 12.96
CA ARG A 35 -11.76 -9.61 12.40
C ARG A 35 -12.12 -8.23 11.85
N ASN A 36 -12.36 -7.23 12.69
CA ASN A 36 -12.85 -5.91 12.30
C ASN A 36 -11.78 -4.83 12.20
N THR A 37 -10.50 -5.11 12.47
CA THR A 37 -9.44 -4.09 12.39
C THR A 37 -9.35 -3.45 11.01
N ASN A 38 -9.09 -2.15 10.99
CA ASN A 38 -8.70 -1.44 9.78
C ASN A 38 -7.26 -1.81 9.40
N ILE A 39 -7.09 -2.47 8.26
CA ILE A 39 -5.81 -2.98 7.77
C ILE A 39 -5.49 -2.27 6.45
N PRO A 40 -4.38 -1.51 6.36
CA PRO A 40 -4.01 -0.83 5.13
C PRO A 40 -3.39 -1.77 4.09
N ALA A 41 -3.77 -1.57 2.83
CA ALA A 41 -3.00 -2.02 1.67
C ALA A 41 -1.85 -1.03 1.46
N THR A 42 -0.70 -1.30 2.09
CA THR A 42 0.42 -0.36 2.18
C THR A 42 1.10 -0.09 0.84
N THR A 43 1.61 1.12 0.63
CA THR A 43 2.32 1.53 -0.59
C THR A 43 3.53 0.64 -0.91
N ALA A 44 4.21 0.09 0.10
CA ALA A 44 5.34 -0.82 -0.10
C ALA A 44 4.99 -2.06 -0.95
N LEU A 45 3.76 -2.57 -0.83
CA LEU A 45 3.28 -3.68 -1.67
C LEU A 45 3.15 -3.26 -3.14
N SER A 46 2.69 -2.04 -3.40
CA SER A 46 2.64 -1.47 -4.75
C SER A 46 4.02 -1.17 -5.32
N THR A 47 5.02 -0.94 -4.48
CA THR A 47 6.41 -0.77 -4.90
C THR A 47 7.02 -2.10 -5.32
N LEU A 48 6.75 -3.19 -4.58
CA LEU A 48 7.24 -4.52 -4.98
C LEU A 48 6.51 -5.11 -6.19
N HIS A 49 5.22 -4.79 -6.36
CA HIS A 49 4.43 -5.36 -7.44
C HIS A 49 3.33 -4.41 -7.91
N LEU A 50 3.15 -4.31 -9.23
CA LEU A 50 2.17 -3.40 -9.85
C LEU A 50 0.73 -3.61 -9.31
N GLN A 51 0.37 -4.86 -9.01
CA GLN A 51 -0.94 -5.23 -8.46
C GLN A 51 -0.96 -5.39 -6.94
N GLY A 52 0.13 -5.07 -6.23
CA GLY A 52 0.28 -5.39 -4.80
C GLY A 52 -0.82 -4.78 -3.90
N ARG A 53 -1.30 -3.57 -4.22
CA ARG A 53 -2.43 -2.96 -3.50
C ARG A 53 -3.72 -3.74 -3.70
N ILE A 54 -4.03 -4.12 -4.93
CA ILE A 54 -5.24 -4.87 -5.27
C ILE A 54 -5.20 -6.25 -4.60
N MET A 55 -4.06 -6.93 -4.69
CA MET A 55 -3.84 -8.21 -4.02
C MET A 55 -4.03 -8.09 -2.50
N ALA A 56 -3.56 -7.02 -1.87
CA ALA A 56 -3.77 -6.81 -0.44
C ALA A 56 -5.23 -6.54 -0.05
N LEU A 57 -5.96 -5.75 -0.86
CA LEU A 57 -7.40 -5.52 -0.66
C LEU A 57 -8.23 -6.81 -0.84
N GLN A 58 -7.74 -7.74 -1.67
CA GLN A 58 -8.33 -9.07 -1.83
C GLN A 58 -7.87 -10.04 -0.71
N ALA A 59 -6.69 -9.84 -0.14
CA ALA A 59 -6.15 -10.63 0.97
C ALA A 59 -6.66 -10.21 2.37
N GLY A 60 -7.48 -9.16 2.46
CA GLY A 60 -8.14 -8.76 3.71
C GLY A 60 -7.88 -7.32 4.17
N ALA A 61 -7.13 -6.52 3.41
CA ALA A 61 -7.01 -5.10 3.68
C ALA A 61 -8.32 -4.38 3.34
N ASN A 62 -8.59 -3.28 4.03
CA ASN A 62 -9.78 -2.44 3.83
C ASN A 62 -9.49 -0.94 3.90
N VAL A 63 -8.22 -0.55 4.01
CA VAL A 63 -7.78 0.85 4.03
C VAL A 63 -6.78 1.09 2.91
N VAL A 64 -6.85 2.27 2.30
CA VAL A 64 -5.82 2.80 1.39
C VAL A 64 -5.35 4.16 1.86
N MET A 65 -4.10 4.48 1.53
CA MET A 65 -3.43 5.71 1.99
C MET A 65 -2.89 6.43 0.76
N PRO A 66 -3.69 7.29 0.10
CA PRO A 66 -3.21 8.12 -0.98
C PRO A 66 -2.15 9.08 -0.44
N ASP A 67 -1.11 9.38 -1.24
CA ASP A 67 -0.11 10.35 -0.84
C ASP A 67 -0.58 11.78 -1.14
N PHE A 68 -0.71 12.59 -0.08
CA PHE A 68 -1.06 14.01 -0.15
C PHE A 68 0.16 14.92 0.05
N THR A 69 1.37 14.36 0.11
CA THR A 69 2.60 15.14 0.25
C THR A 69 2.75 16.11 -0.92
N PRO A 70 3.01 17.41 -0.67
CA PRO A 70 3.24 18.37 -1.74
C PRO A 70 4.39 17.93 -2.64
N GLU A 71 4.26 18.15 -3.95
CA GLU A 71 5.21 17.64 -4.96
C GLU A 71 6.67 17.98 -4.64
N ILE A 72 6.93 19.21 -4.16
CA ILE A 72 8.27 19.69 -3.80
C ILE A 72 8.94 18.92 -2.65
N TYR A 73 8.17 18.14 -1.89
CA TYR A 73 8.66 17.37 -0.75
C TYR A 73 8.58 15.85 -0.96
N LYS A 74 7.90 15.37 -2.01
CA LYS A 74 7.71 13.92 -2.23
C LYS A 74 9.03 13.17 -2.32
N SER A 75 9.99 13.70 -3.07
CA SER A 75 11.32 13.12 -3.23
C SER A 75 12.15 13.08 -1.94
N ARG A 76 11.76 13.83 -0.90
CA ARG A 76 12.43 13.80 0.41
C ARG A 76 11.86 12.72 1.33
N TYR A 77 10.70 12.16 0.99
CA TYR A 77 10.05 11.12 1.77
C TYR A 77 10.46 9.73 1.26
N ASP A 78 11.73 9.40 1.49
CA ASP A 78 12.40 8.22 0.92
C ASP A 78 12.66 7.15 1.99
N ILE A 79 11.60 6.47 2.41
CA ILE A 79 11.71 5.37 3.41
C ILE A 79 12.25 4.09 2.74
N TYR A 80 11.99 3.91 1.46
CA TYR A 80 12.47 2.82 0.61
C TYR A 80 12.44 3.27 -0.85
N PRO A 81 13.37 2.79 -1.68
CA PRO A 81 13.48 3.21 -3.08
C PRO A 81 12.28 2.70 -3.91
N GLY A 82 12.03 3.36 -5.04
CA GLY A 82 10.99 2.92 -5.98
C GLY A 82 9.56 3.12 -5.45
N ARG A 83 9.38 3.96 -4.43
CA ARG A 83 8.05 4.43 -4.02
C ARG A 83 7.33 4.98 -5.25
N ALA A 84 6.11 4.50 -5.49
CA ALA A 84 5.33 4.90 -6.66
C ALA A 84 4.94 6.38 -6.58
N ASP A 85 5.79 7.25 -7.09
CA ASP A 85 5.53 8.68 -7.29
C ASP A 85 4.69 8.83 -8.55
N VAL A 86 3.37 8.99 -8.38
CA VAL A 86 2.53 9.20 -9.55
C VAL A 86 1.46 10.24 -9.30
N GLY A 87 1.67 11.39 -9.93
CA GLY A 87 0.61 12.30 -10.35
C GLY A 87 0.06 13.23 -9.29
N SER A 88 -0.86 14.08 -9.75
CA SER A 88 -1.64 14.92 -8.85
C SER A 88 -2.55 14.07 -7.98
N ILE A 89 -2.95 14.59 -6.82
CA ILE A 89 -3.91 13.92 -5.94
C ILE A 89 -5.21 13.57 -6.70
N ALA A 90 -5.65 14.42 -7.63
CA ALA A 90 -6.85 14.16 -8.44
C ALA A 90 -6.71 12.91 -9.32
N ASP A 91 -5.53 12.71 -9.93
CA ASP A 91 -5.24 11.54 -10.75
C ASP A 91 -5.18 10.27 -9.91
N ILE A 92 -4.54 10.35 -8.74
CA ILE A 92 -4.47 9.24 -7.78
C ILE A 92 -5.88 8.82 -7.38
N MET A 93 -6.73 9.77 -6.98
CA MET A 93 -8.09 9.47 -6.54
C MET A 93 -8.95 8.87 -7.67
N THR A 94 -8.82 9.39 -8.89
CA THR A 94 -9.52 8.85 -10.07
C THR A 94 -9.12 7.40 -10.34
N LYS A 95 -7.81 7.11 -10.32
CA LYS A 95 -7.30 5.75 -10.52
C LYS A 95 -7.76 4.79 -9.41
N LEU A 96 -7.70 5.22 -8.15
CA LEU A 96 -8.20 4.43 -7.02
C LEU A 96 -9.68 4.07 -7.18
N GLN A 97 -10.50 5.00 -7.64
CA GLN A 97 -11.92 4.76 -7.82
C GLN A 97 -12.21 3.74 -8.94
N ILE A 98 -11.45 3.79 -10.05
CA ILE A 98 -11.52 2.79 -11.13
C ILE A 98 -11.10 1.42 -10.62
N ASP A 99 -9.93 1.34 -9.99
CA ASP A 99 -9.35 0.09 -9.49
C ASP A 99 -10.29 -0.60 -8.49
N PHE A 100 -10.92 0.16 -7.59
CA PHE A 100 -11.82 -0.41 -6.58
C PHE A 100 -13.14 -0.84 -7.16
N SER A 101 -13.70 -0.06 -8.09
CA SER A 101 -14.91 -0.47 -8.82
C SER A 101 -14.66 -1.77 -9.58
N PHE A 102 -13.48 -1.96 -10.17
CA PHE A 102 -13.10 -3.18 -10.87
C PHE A 102 -13.11 -4.42 -9.97
N ILE A 103 -12.71 -4.29 -8.70
CA ILE A 103 -12.77 -5.38 -7.72
C ILE A 103 -14.07 -5.43 -6.89
N GLY A 104 -15.11 -4.71 -7.32
CA GLY A 104 -16.42 -4.71 -6.64
C GLY A 104 -16.41 -4.04 -5.27
N ARG A 105 -15.52 -3.07 -5.04
CA ARG A 105 -15.44 -2.26 -3.81
C ARG A 105 -15.73 -0.79 -4.07
N THR A 106 -16.04 -0.06 -3.01
CA THR A 106 -16.32 1.38 -3.04
C THR A 106 -15.45 2.15 -2.04
N ILE A 107 -15.23 3.43 -2.31
CA ILE A 107 -14.54 4.33 -1.37
C ILE A 107 -15.57 4.86 -0.37
N LEU A 108 -15.26 4.71 0.91
CA LEU A 108 -15.99 5.36 1.99
C LEU A 108 -15.33 6.70 2.32
N TYR A 109 -16.10 7.79 2.26
CA TYR A 109 -15.63 9.15 2.58
C TYR A 109 -15.90 9.56 4.04
N SER A 110 -16.54 8.70 4.84
CA SER A 110 -16.66 8.92 6.28
C SER A 110 -15.39 8.50 7.01
N VAL A 111 -15.34 8.73 8.32
CA VAL A 111 -14.17 8.45 9.17
C VAL A 111 -13.71 6.98 9.11
N GLY A 112 -14.61 6.04 8.78
CA GLY A 112 -14.25 4.63 8.65
C GLY A 112 -13.91 3.97 9.98
N ASN A 113 -14.78 4.11 10.98
CA ASN A 113 -14.60 3.52 12.32
C ASN A 113 -14.53 1.98 12.29
N ARG A 114 -13.88 1.42 13.30
CA ARG A 114 -13.66 -0.03 13.51
C ARG A 114 -14.88 -0.73 14.13
#